data_AF-A0A7C9HT90-F1
#
_entry.id   AF-A0A7C9HT90-F1
#
_cell.length_a   1.000
_cell.length_b   1.000
_cell.length_c   1.000
_cell.angle_alpha   90.00
_cell.angle_beta   90.00
_cell.angle_gamma   90.00
#
_symmetry.space_group_name_H-M   'P 1'
#
loop_
_entity.id
_entity.type
_entity.pdbx_description
1 polymer ?
#
loop_
_entity_poly.entity_id
_entity_poly.type
_entity_poly.pdbx_seq_one_letter_code
_entity_poly.pdbx_strand_id
1 'polypeptide(L)'
;MSHLDKNAITEVERLTKEANSILSPSVRPGQLLLVRGLDGTPCTFRIPLDVQDTALFDLASLKAKADHEAAEYVQAAYVSDDQAILVCEDGDHRWTATLKLPLHPLYQYVQAWKKPTGYSQKQLVRLLRTELHDHIDPSLANTFASLKFTNNQETAVQVRPLSNALDSRIRQQVAQDNGQDAPETITLRGPVYDIVEGRETEYEFTVYVEYDHDSSQFILQTVHGDLREAQEQAIQNLIVDLTLHADSRWPVLYGLPK
;
A
#
# COMPACT_ATOMS: atom_id res chain seq x y z
N MET A 1 70.40 -30.62 24.23
CA MET A 1 69.93 -29.24 23.99
C MET A 1 69.23 -29.23 22.65
N SER A 2 67.90 -29.18 22.59
CA SER A 2 67.18 -29.20 21.32
C SER A 2 67.34 -27.84 20.65
N HIS A 3 67.88 -27.84 19.44
CA HIS A 3 67.87 -26.67 18.57
C HIS A 3 66.42 -26.44 18.15
N LEU A 4 65.73 -25.55 18.87
CA LEU A 4 64.49 -24.97 18.38
C LEU A 4 64.83 -24.22 17.09
N ASP A 5 64.29 -24.76 16.00
CA ASP A 5 64.57 -24.33 14.64
C ASP A 5 64.06 -22.90 14.47
N LYS A 6 64.97 -21.94 14.25
CA LYS A 6 64.62 -20.50 14.13
C LYS A 6 63.59 -20.27 13.02
N ASN A 7 63.57 -21.12 12.01
CA ASN A 7 62.59 -21.07 10.95
C ASN A 7 61.17 -21.41 11.47
N ALA A 8 61.03 -22.37 12.38
CA ALA A 8 59.74 -22.70 12.98
C ALA A 8 59.19 -21.56 13.85
N ILE A 9 60.05 -20.83 14.56
CA ILE A 9 59.64 -19.66 15.36
C ILE A 9 59.15 -18.53 14.44
N THR A 10 59.88 -18.27 13.35
CA THR A 10 59.53 -17.22 12.38
C THR A 10 58.26 -17.57 11.62
N GLU A 11 58.06 -18.84 11.29
CA GLU A 11 56.85 -19.36 10.65
C GLU A 11 55.63 -19.24 11.58
N VAL A 12 55.79 -19.53 12.87
CA VAL A 12 54.73 -19.35 13.87
C VAL A 12 54.40 -17.87 14.06
N GLU A 13 55.40 -16.98 14.16
CA GLU A 13 55.15 -15.54 14.25
C GLU A 13 54.44 -14.98 13.01
N ARG A 14 54.82 -15.46 11.82
CA ARG A 14 54.16 -15.12 10.56
C ARG A 14 52.72 -15.62 10.54
N LEU A 15 52.47 -16.88 10.88
CA LEU A 15 51.13 -17.47 10.98
C LEU A 15 50.26 -16.77 12.04
N THR A 16 50.86 -16.29 13.13
CA THR A 16 50.13 -15.55 14.18
C THR A 16 49.79 -14.13 13.76
N LYS A 17 50.62 -13.49 12.93
CA LYS A 17 50.36 -12.17 12.31
C LYS A 17 49.41 -12.24 11.12
N GLU A 18 49.45 -13.32 10.34
CA GLU A 18 48.64 -13.53 9.13
C GLU A 18 47.30 -14.23 9.42
N ALA A 19 47.10 -14.78 10.61
CA ALA A 19 45.81 -15.34 11.03
C ALA A 19 44.77 -14.22 11.15
N ASN A 20 43.93 -14.10 10.12
CA ASN A 20 42.83 -13.15 10.01
C ASN A 20 42.01 -13.02 11.30
N SER A 21 41.83 -11.79 11.74
CA SER A 21 41.25 -11.35 13.02
C SER A 21 39.72 -11.49 13.13
N ILE A 22 39.14 -12.57 12.61
CA ILE A 22 37.68 -12.81 12.71
C ILE A 22 37.44 -14.27 13.11
N LEU A 23 37.11 -14.50 14.38
CA LEU A 23 36.81 -15.83 14.94
C LEU A 23 35.40 -16.34 14.58
N SER A 24 34.54 -15.56 13.91
CA SER A 24 33.27 -16.04 13.37
C SER A 24 32.82 -15.24 12.15
N PRO A 25 32.59 -15.87 10.97
CA PRO A 25 32.09 -15.20 9.78
C PRO A 25 30.58 -14.88 9.84
N SER A 26 29.86 -15.39 10.85
CA SER A 26 28.44 -15.10 11.06
C SER A 26 28.26 -14.24 12.31
N VAL A 27 28.00 -12.97 12.08
CA VAL A 27 27.86 -11.95 13.11
C VAL A 27 26.40 -11.49 13.14
N ARG A 28 25.71 -11.63 14.29
CA ARG A 28 24.36 -11.08 14.46
C ARG A 28 24.41 -9.74 15.22
N PRO A 29 23.64 -8.72 14.82
CA PRO A 29 23.56 -7.46 15.56
C PRO A 29 23.25 -7.70 17.05
N GLY A 30 23.86 -6.90 17.94
CA GLY A 30 23.65 -7.00 19.39
C GLY A 30 24.46 -8.09 20.10
N GLN A 31 25.20 -8.93 19.37
CA GLN A 31 26.13 -9.88 19.98
C GLN A 31 27.40 -9.20 20.49
N LEU A 32 28.06 -9.84 21.44
CA LEU A 32 29.35 -9.43 21.98
C LEU A 32 30.41 -10.33 21.38
N LEU A 33 31.30 -9.77 20.57
CA LEU A 33 32.41 -10.50 19.96
C LEU A 33 33.66 -10.35 20.81
N LEU A 34 34.39 -11.45 20.94
CA LEU A 34 35.77 -11.41 21.41
C LEU A 34 36.66 -11.17 20.19
N VAL A 35 37.27 -10.01 20.12
CA VAL A 35 38.22 -9.62 19.06
C VAL A 35 39.61 -9.53 19.68
N ARG A 36 40.65 -9.57 18.85
CA ARG A 36 42.03 -9.38 19.31
C ARG A 36 42.48 -7.98 18.86
N GLY A 37 42.90 -7.16 19.81
CA GLY A 37 43.47 -5.83 19.56
C GLY A 37 44.77 -5.91 18.79
N LEU A 38 45.23 -4.75 18.27
CA LEU A 38 46.49 -4.63 17.51
C LEU A 38 47.72 -5.05 18.33
N ASP A 39 47.62 -5.01 19.65
CA ASP A 39 48.62 -5.44 20.63
C ASP A 39 48.51 -6.92 21.03
N GLY A 40 47.56 -7.67 20.45
CA GLY A 40 47.33 -9.07 20.76
C GLY A 40 46.42 -9.33 21.96
N THR A 41 45.95 -8.28 22.65
CA THR A 41 45.06 -8.44 23.82
C THR A 41 43.64 -8.81 23.40
N PRO A 42 42.93 -9.69 24.13
CA PRO A 42 41.52 -9.94 23.86
C PRO A 42 40.70 -8.73 24.30
N CYS A 43 39.95 -8.14 23.37
CA CYS A 43 38.99 -7.08 23.63
C CYS A 43 37.58 -7.56 23.29
N THR A 44 36.60 -7.08 24.04
CA THR A 44 35.20 -7.34 23.74
C THR A 44 34.66 -6.20 22.88
N PHE A 45 34.14 -6.52 21.71
CA PHE A 45 33.48 -5.57 20.83
C PHE A 45 32.00 -5.93 20.76
N ARG A 46 31.15 -5.05 21.27
CA ARG A 46 29.71 -5.20 21.09
C ARG A 46 29.38 -4.71 19.69
N ILE A 47 28.84 -5.58 18.85
CA ILE A 47 28.33 -5.15 17.55
C ILE A 47 27.13 -4.27 17.85
N PRO A 48 27.13 -2.99 17.41
CA PRO A 48 25.96 -2.15 17.57
C PRO A 48 24.76 -2.88 16.99
N LEU A 49 23.66 -2.91 17.74
CA LEU A 49 22.39 -3.34 17.17
C LEU A 49 22.10 -2.29 16.10
N ASP A 50 22.04 -2.69 14.84
CA ASP A 50 21.58 -1.79 13.79
C ASP A 50 20.06 -1.65 13.97
N VAL A 51 19.68 -0.77 14.90
CA VAL A 51 18.29 -0.35 15.14
C VAL A 51 17.89 0.75 14.16
N GLN A 52 18.83 1.13 13.28
CA GLN A 52 18.60 2.10 12.23
C GLN A 52 17.66 1.47 11.21
N ASP A 53 16.54 2.13 10.98
CA ASP A 53 15.56 1.82 9.93
C ASP A 53 14.83 0.47 10.11
N THR A 54 13.86 0.46 11.03
CA THR A 54 13.01 -0.70 11.28
C THR A 54 11.77 -0.71 10.39
N ALA A 55 11.50 -1.80 9.67
CA ALA A 55 10.22 -2.01 9.00
C ALA A 55 9.16 -2.51 9.99
N LEU A 56 7.98 -1.91 9.95
CA LEU A 56 6.85 -2.21 10.82
C LEU A 56 5.69 -2.81 10.02
N PHE A 57 4.86 -3.60 10.70
CA PHE A 57 3.79 -4.38 10.07
C PHE A 57 2.39 -3.76 10.20
N ASP A 58 2.14 -3.01 11.28
CA ASP A 58 0.85 -2.42 11.58
C ASP A 58 1.00 -1.06 12.30
N LEU A 59 -0.12 -0.34 12.43
CA LEU A 59 -0.15 0.97 13.04
C LEU A 59 0.05 0.89 14.56
N ALA A 60 -0.45 -0.18 15.20
CA ALA A 60 -0.19 -0.46 16.61
C ALA A 60 1.30 -0.58 16.93
N SER A 61 2.10 -1.24 16.08
CA SER A 61 3.55 -1.36 16.23
C SER A 61 4.26 -0.04 16.04
N LEU A 62 3.78 0.82 15.12
CA LEU A 62 4.29 2.18 14.95
C LEU A 62 4.06 3.03 16.20
N LYS A 63 2.85 2.98 16.78
CA LYS A 63 2.50 3.66 18.03
C LYS A 63 3.31 3.12 19.22
N ALA A 64 3.42 1.80 19.35
CA ALA A 64 4.20 1.16 20.40
C ALA A 64 5.70 1.50 20.28
N LYS A 65 6.23 1.60 19.06
CA LYS A 65 7.59 2.07 18.82
C LYS A 65 7.74 3.52 19.27
N ALA A 66 6.80 4.40 18.93
CA ALA A 66 6.80 5.80 19.39
C ALA A 66 6.70 5.96 20.92
N ASP A 67 6.00 5.06 21.62
CA ASP A 67 5.93 5.07 23.08
C ASP A 67 7.16 4.44 23.76
N HIS A 68 7.83 3.50 23.07
CA HIS A 68 9.05 2.87 23.55
C HIS A 68 10.25 3.82 23.46
N GLU A 69 10.34 4.55 22.36
CA GLU A 69 11.28 5.66 22.26
C GLU A 69 10.86 6.73 23.28
N ALA A 70 11.79 7.19 24.12
CA ALA A 70 11.46 8.30 25.01
C ALA A 70 10.97 9.46 24.13
N ALA A 71 9.86 10.12 24.51
CA ALA A 71 9.22 11.14 23.68
C ALA A 71 10.19 12.26 23.22
N GLU A 72 11.27 12.47 23.98
CA GLU A 72 12.37 13.39 23.66
C GLU A 72 13.19 13.01 22.40
N TYR A 73 13.21 11.73 22.02
CA TYR A 73 13.90 11.24 20.82
C TYR A 73 12.99 11.18 19.60
N VAL A 74 11.66 11.25 19.77
CA VAL A 74 10.73 11.26 18.63
C VAL A 74 10.66 12.66 18.04
N GLN A 75 11.23 12.84 16.84
CA GLN A 75 11.22 14.13 16.17
C GLN A 75 9.85 14.42 15.54
N ALA A 76 9.32 13.47 14.76
CA ALA A 76 8.06 13.59 14.04
C ALA A 76 7.60 12.24 13.47
N ALA A 77 6.30 12.11 13.18
CA ALA A 77 5.80 11.09 12.27
C ALA A 77 5.42 11.73 10.93
N TYR A 78 5.84 11.13 9.83
CA TYR A 78 5.53 11.54 8.47
C TYR A 78 4.60 10.52 7.83
N VAL A 79 3.46 10.95 7.33
CA VAL A 79 2.51 10.09 6.62
C VAL A 79 2.48 10.51 5.15
N SER A 80 2.66 9.55 4.26
CA SER A 80 2.61 9.74 2.81
C SER A 80 1.67 8.71 2.17
N ASP A 81 1.55 8.75 0.85
CA ASP A 81 0.61 7.92 0.10
C ASP A 81 0.92 6.41 0.18
N ASP A 82 2.16 6.03 0.50
CA ASP A 82 2.63 4.63 0.47
C ASP A 82 3.30 4.18 1.77
N GLN A 83 3.48 5.07 2.74
CA GLN A 83 4.13 4.76 4.02
C GLN A 83 3.87 5.78 5.11
N ALA A 84 3.93 5.33 6.36
CA ALA A 84 4.09 6.16 7.55
C ALA A 84 5.47 5.93 8.17
N ILE A 85 6.22 6.99 8.41
CA ILE A 85 7.59 6.96 8.92
C ILE A 85 7.65 7.70 10.24
N LEU A 86 8.01 7.00 11.31
CA LEU A 86 8.44 7.61 12.57
C LEU A 86 9.92 7.97 12.44
N VAL A 87 10.27 9.22 12.66
CA VAL A 87 11.66 9.69 12.70
C VAL A 87 12.06 9.93 14.14
N CYS A 88 13.13 9.26 14.55
CA CYS A 88 13.73 9.41 15.85
C CYS A 88 15.16 9.96 15.71
N GLU A 89 15.55 10.81 16.63
CA GLU A 89 16.87 11.45 16.64
C GLU A 89 17.34 11.61 18.09
N ASP A 90 18.53 11.08 18.38
CA ASP A 90 19.34 11.48 19.53
C ASP A 90 20.48 12.38 19.03
N GLY A 91 21.15 13.10 19.94
CA GLY A 91 22.11 14.16 19.58
C GLY A 91 23.21 13.77 18.58
N ASP A 92 23.47 12.47 18.39
CA ASP A 92 24.48 11.94 17.46
C ASP A 92 23.91 11.01 16.36
N HIS A 93 22.65 10.55 16.46
CA HIS A 93 22.07 9.54 15.57
C HIS A 93 20.63 9.84 15.17
N ARG A 94 20.31 9.63 13.89
CA ARG A 94 18.93 9.64 13.37
C ARG A 94 18.58 8.24 12.88
N TRP A 95 17.40 7.73 13.25
CA TRP A 95 16.87 6.45 12.79
C TRP A 95 15.38 6.55 12.48
N THR A 96 14.90 5.65 11.63
CA THR A 96 13.48 5.62 11.27
C THR A 96 12.80 4.31 11.64
N ALA A 97 11.48 4.36 11.81
CA ALA A 97 10.63 3.19 11.78
C ALA A 97 9.53 3.40 10.73
N THR A 98 9.50 2.52 9.72
CA THR A 98 8.66 2.68 8.53
C THR A 98 7.57 1.60 8.50
N LEU A 99 6.32 2.03 8.55
CA LEU A 99 5.16 1.23 8.20
C LEU A 99 4.85 1.44 6.72
N LYS A 100 4.85 0.39 5.91
CA LYS A 100 4.37 0.46 4.53
C LYS A 100 2.84 0.48 4.50
N LEU A 101 2.27 1.25 3.59
CA LEU A 101 0.84 1.36 3.33
C LEU A 101 0.53 0.76 1.95
N PRO A 102 0.59 -0.58 1.81
CA PRO A 102 0.21 -1.22 0.55
C PRO A 102 -1.26 -0.93 0.24
N LEU A 103 -1.60 -0.71 -1.04
CA LEU A 103 -2.99 -0.53 -1.45
C LEU A 103 -3.76 -1.85 -1.35
N HIS A 104 -5.03 -1.79 -0.98
CA HIS A 104 -5.92 -2.96 -0.94
C HIS A 104 -6.14 -3.55 -2.35
N PRO A 105 -6.22 -4.87 -2.52
CA PRO A 105 -6.41 -5.50 -3.83
C PRO A 105 -7.61 -4.96 -4.62
N LEU A 106 -8.74 -4.69 -3.95
CA LEU A 106 -9.91 -4.06 -4.58
C LEU A 106 -9.57 -2.68 -5.13
N TYR A 107 -8.93 -1.84 -4.31
CA TYR A 107 -8.59 -0.47 -4.68
C TYR A 107 -7.59 -0.46 -5.84
N GLN A 108 -6.58 -1.34 -5.81
CA GLN A 108 -5.64 -1.54 -6.94
C GLN A 108 -6.36 -1.98 -8.22
N TYR A 109 -7.32 -2.89 -8.10
CA TYR A 109 -8.08 -3.41 -9.22
C TYR A 109 -8.93 -2.32 -9.89
N VAL A 110 -9.63 -1.53 -9.08
CA VAL A 110 -10.44 -0.40 -9.56
C VAL A 110 -9.52 0.68 -10.15
N GLN A 111 -8.37 0.96 -9.52
CA GLN A 111 -7.37 1.88 -10.06
C GLN A 111 -6.84 1.46 -11.44
N ALA A 112 -6.88 0.17 -11.81
CA ALA A 112 -6.50 -0.31 -13.13
C ALA A 112 -7.48 0.14 -14.24
N TRP A 113 -8.74 0.43 -13.90
CA TRP A 113 -9.76 0.97 -14.82
C TRP A 113 -9.55 2.42 -15.24
N LYS A 114 -8.40 3.03 -14.87
CA LYS A 114 -7.90 4.25 -15.51
C LYS A 114 -7.75 4.08 -17.03
N LYS A 115 -7.55 2.84 -17.49
CA LYS A 115 -7.63 2.50 -18.91
C LYS A 115 -9.04 1.96 -19.21
N PRO A 116 -9.70 2.47 -20.27
CA PRO A 116 -11.05 2.02 -20.62
C PRO A 116 -11.00 0.51 -20.86
N THR A 117 -11.75 -0.22 -20.03
CA THR A 117 -11.81 -1.68 -20.07
C THR A 117 -13.22 -2.08 -20.48
N GLY A 118 -13.33 -2.71 -21.65
CA GLY A 118 -14.59 -3.15 -22.23
C GLY A 118 -15.02 -4.52 -21.70
N TYR A 119 -16.27 -4.61 -21.25
CA TYR A 119 -16.90 -5.83 -20.75
C TYR A 119 -18.19 -6.09 -21.51
N SER A 120 -18.39 -7.33 -21.98
CA SER A 120 -19.74 -7.75 -22.40
C SER A 120 -20.69 -7.78 -21.20
N GLN A 121 -22.00 -7.71 -21.44
CA GLN A 121 -23.02 -7.78 -20.38
C GLN A 121 -22.82 -8.98 -19.44
N LYS A 122 -22.54 -10.16 -20.01
CA LYS A 122 -22.28 -11.38 -19.22
C LYS A 122 -21.03 -11.27 -18.36
N GLN A 123 -19.97 -10.64 -18.87
CA GLN A 123 -18.73 -10.42 -18.12
C GLN A 123 -18.94 -9.39 -17.01
N LEU A 124 -19.64 -8.29 -17.29
CA LEU A 124 -19.97 -7.28 -16.28
C LEU A 124 -20.83 -7.85 -15.16
N VAL A 125 -21.89 -8.58 -15.48
CA VAL A 125 -22.74 -9.23 -14.45
C VAL A 125 -21.95 -10.24 -13.63
N ARG A 126 -21.03 -10.99 -14.25
CA ARG A 126 -20.15 -11.91 -13.52
C ARG A 126 -19.24 -11.13 -12.58
N LEU A 127 -18.58 -10.08 -13.06
CA LEU A 127 -17.70 -9.20 -12.28
C LEU A 127 -18.41 -8.67 -11.03
N LEU A 128 -19.62 -8.11 -11.21
CA LEU A 128 -20.45 -7.57 -10.13
C LEU A 128 -20.86 -8.64 -9.10
N ARG A 129 -21.09 -9.88 -9.54
CA ARG A 129 -21.52 -10.98 -8.66
C ARG A 129 -20.37 -11.72 -7.97
N THR A 130 -19.14 -11.64 -8.48
CA THR A 130 -18.03 -12.43 -7.95
C THR A 130 -16.95 -11.59 -7.32
N GLU A 131 -16.46 -10.55 -8.00
CA GLU A 131 -15.29 -9.79 -7.55
C GLU A 131 -15.68 -8.56 -6.74
N LEU A 132 -16.84 -7.97 -7.04
CA LEU A 132 -17.29 -6.72 -6.43
C LEU A 132 -18.49 -6.91 -5.49
N HIS A 133 -18.96 -8.14 -5.29
CA HIS A 133 -20.24 -8.44 -4.62
C HIS A 133 -20.34 -7.81 -3.23
N ASP A 134 -19.26 -7.88 -2.45
CA ASP A 134 -19.22 -7.38 -1.08
C ASP A 134 -19.02 -5.86 -1.00
N HIS A 135 -18.79 -5.20 -2.14
CA HIS A 135 -18.38 -3.79 -2.24
C HIS A 135 -19.36 -2.92 -3.02
N ILE A 136 -20.48 -3.47 -3.48
CA ILE A 136 -21.50 -2.77 -4.28
C ILE A 136 -22.89 -3.12 -3.78
N ASP A 137 -23.90 -2.34 -4.19
CA ASP A 137 -25.30 -2.74 -4.01
C ASP A 137 -25.60 -4.02 -4.83
N PRO A 138 -26.04 -5.13 -4.19
CA PRO A 138 -26.40 -6.37 -4.88
C PRO A 138 -27.48 -6.20 -5.96
N SER A 139 -28.31 -5.16 -5.86
CA SER A 139 -29.35 -4.85 -6.85
C SER A 139 -28.75 -4.55 -8.23
N LEU A 140 -27.55 -3.95 -8.29
CA LEU A 140 -26.88 -3.53 -9.53
C LEU A 140 -26.66 -4.70 -10.49
N ALA A 141 -26.22 -5.86 -9.98
CA ALA A 141 -26.00 -7.03 -10.81
C ALA A 141 -27.29 -7.51 -11.50
N ASN A 142 -28.44 -7.37 -10.85
CA ASN A 142 -29.73 -7.74 -11.42
C ASN A 142 -30.23 -6.69 -12.42
N THR A 143 -29.99 -5.41 -12.15
CA THR A 143 -30.25 -4.31 -13.09
C THR A 143 -29.46 -4.51 -14.38
N PHE A 144 -28.14 -4.75 -14.32
CA PHE A 144 -27.32 -5.00 -15.51
C PHE A 144 -27.69 -6.31 -16.23
N ALA A 145 -28.13 -7.35 -15.50
CA ALA A 145 -28.55 -8.62 -16.11
C ALA A 145 -29.88 -8.53 -16.87
N SER A 146 -30.75 -7.59 -16.51
CA SER A 146 -32.07 -7.40 -17.11
C SER A 146 -32.07 -6.40 -18.28
N LEU A 147 -30.95 -5.72 -18.54
CA LEU A 147 -30.81 -4.83 -19.70
C LEU A 147 -31.03 -5.62 -21.00
N LYS A 148 -32.06 -5.26 -21.76
CA LYS A 148 -32.30 -5.77 -23.12
C LYS A 148 -31.87 -4.71 -24.12
N PHE A 149 -30.89 -5.06 -24.94
CA PHE A 149 -30.44 -4.21 -26.04
C PHE A 149 -31.27 -4.52 -27.29
N THR A 150 -32.17 -3.61 -27.65
CA THR A 150 -32.82 -3.61 -28.95
C THR A 150 -31.82 -3.12 -29.98
N ASN A 151 -31.17 -4.05 -30.69
CA ASN A 151 -30.40 -3.72 -31.88
C ASN A 151 -31.34 -3.08 -32.91
N ASN A 152 -31.19 -1.78 -33.16
CA ASN A 152 -31.91 -1.04 -34.21
C ASN A 152 -31.41 -1.45 -35.61
N GLN A 153 -31.53 -2.73 -35.98
CA GLN A 153 -31.34 -3.17 -37.38
C GLN A 153 -32.61 -3.06 -38.24
N GLU A 154 -33.70 -2.54 -37.69
CA GLU A 154 -34.87 -2.14 -38.48
C GLU A 154 -35.23 -0.69 -38.14
N THR A 155 -34.76 0.26 -38.95
CA THR A 155 -35.49 1.40 -39.55
C THR A 155 -34.50 2.53 -39.91
N ALA A 156 -34.71 3.10 -41.09
CA ALA A 156 -33.89 4.07 -41.79
C ALA A 156 -33.57 5.39 -41.04
N VAL A 157 -32.35 5.90 -41.28
CA VAL A 157 -31.93 7.32 -41.43
C VAL A 157 -32.38 8.32 -40.35
N GLN A 158 -31.44 8.74 -39.49
CA GLN A 158 -31.00 10.15 -39.38
C GLN A 158 -29.77 10.28 -38.48
N VAL A 159 -28.86 11.17 -38.88
CA VAL A 159 -27.53 11.39 -38.29
C VAL A 159 -27.58 12.56 -37.28
N ARG A 160 -26.90 12.35 -36.12
CA ARG A 160 -26.42 13.29 -35.05
C ARG A 160 -27.32 13.58 -33.83
N PRO A 161 -26.75 13.90 -32.64
CA PRO A 161 -25.34 14.22 -32.33
C PRO A 161 -24.64 13.32 -31.28
N LEU A 162 -23.31 13.44 -31.27
CA LEU A 162 -22.36 12.93 -30.27
C LEU A 162 -22.70 13.40 -28.84
N SER A 163 -23.04 12.48 -27.92
CA SER A 163 -22.62 12.53 -26.50
C SER A 163 -23.14 11.31 -25.72
N ASN A 164 -22.28 10.29 -25.68
CA ASN A 164 -21.98 9.26 -24.67
C ASN A 164 -22.66 9.31 -23.28
N ALA A 165 -23.98 9.14 -23.22
CA ALA A 165 -24.64 8.72 -21.99
C ALA A 165 -25.68 7.67 -22.37
N LEU A 166 -25.86 6.64 -21.53
CA LEU A 166 -26.78 5.51 -21.73
C LEU A 166 -28.04 5.95 -22.50
N ASP A 167 -28.25 5.38 -23.69
CA ASP A 167 -29.28 5.82 -24.64
C ASP A 167 -30.64 5.95 -23.93
N SER A 168 -31.34 7.08 -24.13
CA SER A 168 -32.57 7.43 -23.40
C SER A 168 -33.68 6.37 -23.53
N ARG A 169 -33.66 5.59 -24.62
CA ARG A 169 -34.52 4.42 -24.83
C ARG A 169 -34.19 3.26 -23.91
N ILE A 170 -32.90 2.99 -23.69
CA ILE A 170 -32.46 1.94 -22.75
C ILE A 170 -32.89 2.33 -21.34
N ARG A 171 -32.71 3.60 -20.94
CA ARG A 171 -33.21 4.11 -19.65
C ARG A 171 -34.71 3.91 -19.48
N GLN A 172 -35.51 4.33 -20.47
CA GLN A 172 -36.97 4.15 -20.43
C GLN A 172 -37.38 2.68 -20.34
N GLN A 173 -36.69 1.77 -21.03
CA GLN A 173 -36.97 0.34 -20.98
C GLN A 173 -36.67 -0.24 -19.58
N VAL A 174 -35.57 0.16 -18.95
CA VAL A 174 -35.17 -0.32 -17.61
C VAL A 174 -36.04 0.30 -16.53
N ALA A 175 -36.40 1.59 -16.67
CA ALA A 175 -37.35 2.26 -15.80
C ALA A 175 -38.74 1.64 -15.88
N GLN A 176 -39.15 1.15 -17.07
CA GLN A 176 -40.43 0.44 -17.25
C GLN A 176 -40.40 -1.00 -16.71
N ASP A 177 -39.31 -1.75 -16.93
CA ASP A 177 -39.24 -3.17 -16.55
C ASP A 177 -38.85 -3.38 -15.07
N ASN A 178 -38.03 -2.50 -14.49
CA ASN A 178 -37.51 -2.61 -13.12
C ASN A 178 -37.86 -1.43 -12.20
N GLY A 179 -38.48 -0.38 -12.72
CA GLY A 179 -38.80 0.83 -11.94
C GLY A 179 -37.60 1.77 -11.69
N GLN A 180 -36.43 1.53 -12.31
CA GLN A 180 -35.20 2.32 -12.13
C GLN A 180 -34.44 2.51 -13.45
N ASP A 181 -33.76 3.64 -13.64
CA ASP A 181 -32.87 3.87 -14.80
C ASP A 181 -31.60 3.00 -14.71
N ALA A 182 -31.03 2.61 -15.85
CA ALA A 182 -29.71 1.97 -15.89
C ALA A 182 -28.66 2.94 -15.28
N PRO A 183 -27.91 2.54 -14.24
CA PRO A 183 -27.03 3.45 -13.53
C PRO A 183 -25.84 3.82 -14.40
N GLU A 184 -25.60 5.12 -14.57
CA GLU A 184 -24.41 5.69 -15.23
C GLU A 184 -23.16 5.57 -14.36
N THR A 185 -23.36 5.33 -13.06
CA THR A 185 -22.31 5.25 -12.05
C THR A 185 -22.56 4.07 -11.12
N ILE A 186 -21.50 3.32 -10.83
CA ILE A 186 -21.45 2.30 -9.78
C ILE A 186 -20.66 2.90 -8.62
N THR A 187 -21.32 3.04 -7.48
CA THR A 187 -20.67 3.40 -6.23
C THR A 187 -20.12 2.14 -5.58
N LEU A 188 -18.81 2.11 -5.33
CA LEU A 188 -18.14 1.05 -4.59
C LEU A 188 -17.77 1.54 -3.19
N ARG A 189 -17.80 0.61 -2.22
CA ARG A 189 -17.34 0.84 -0.85
C ARG A 189 -16.33 -0.23 -0.47
N GLY A 190 -15.14 0.21 -0.06
CA GLY A 190 -14.13 -0.72 0.38
C GLY A 190 -12.87 -0.05 0.91
N PRO A 191 -11.95 -0.82 1.47
CA PRO A 191 -10.72 -0.30 2.06
C PRO A 191 -9.74 0.19 1.00
N VAL A 192 -8.99 1.24 1.33
CA VAL A 192 -7.92 1.80 0.47
C VAL A 192 -6.59 1.09 0.70
N TYR A 193 -6.24 0.81 1.96
CA TYR A 193 -4.95 0.22 2.35
C TYR A 193 -5.12 -1.20 2.89
N ASP A 194 -4.14 -2.06 2.60
CA ASP A 194 -4.03 -3.44 3.08
C ASP A 194 -3.20 -3.52 4.36
N ILE A 195 -3.62 -2.78 5.39
CA ILE A 195 -3.07 -2.85 6.75
C ILE A 195 -4.18 -3.29 7.71
N VAL A 196 -3.82 -3.85 8.87
CA VAL A 196 -4.77 -4.46 9.81
C VAL A 196 -5.91 -3.51 10.16
N GLU A 197 -5.59 -2.26 10.52
CA GLU A 197 -6.55 -1.22 10.89
C GLU A 197 -7.30 -0.62 9.68
N GLY A 198 -6.68 -0.68 8.50
CA GLY A 198 -7.20 -0.11 7.26
C GLY A 198 -8.24 -0.99 6.57
N ARG A 199 -8.20 -2.31 6.81
CA ARG A 199 -9.10 -3.30 6.17
C ARG A 199 -10.56 -3.15 6.59
N GLU A 200 -10.83 -2.65 7.80
CA GLU A 200 -12.19 -2.47 8.32
C GLU A 200 -12.79 -1.11 7.93
N THR A 201 -11.96 -0.15 7.53
CA THR A 201 -12.44 1.19 7.20
C THR A 201 -12.74 1.29 5.71
N GLU A 202 -14.02 1.43 5.37
CA GLU A 202 -14.47 1.55 3.99
C GLU A 202 -14.53 3.02 3.54
N TYR A 203 -14.09 3.24 2.30
CA TYR A 203 -14.19 4.53 1.62
C TYR A 203 -15.03 4.35 0.37
N GLU A 204 -15.81 5.37 0.06
CA GLU A 204 -16.66 5.39 -1.12
C GLU A 204 -15.89 5.92 -2.32
N PHE A 205 -15.98 5.22 -3.46
CA PHE A 205 -15.44 5.70 -4.73
C PHE A 205 -16.35 5.27 -5.89
N THR A 206 -16.45 6.14 -6.90
CA THR A 206 -17.42 5.97 -7.99
C THR A 206 -16.73 5.57 -9.29
N VAL A 207 -17.39 4.66 -10.01
CA VAL A 207 -16.97 4.16 -11.32
C VAL A 207 -18.06 4.44 -12.33
N TYR A 208 -17.69 5.08 -13.43
CA TYR A 208 -18.60 5.41 -14.50
C TYR A 208 -18.76 4.22 -15.44
N VAL A 209 -19.98 4.03 -15.91
CA VAL A 209 -20.35 2.98 -16.84
C VAL A 209 -20.81 3.64 -18.13
N GLU A 210 -19.99 3.51 -19.16
CA GLU A 210 -20.36 3.90 -20.52
C GLU A 210 -20.73 2.65 -21.32
N TYR A 211 -21.63 2.77 -22.28
CA TYR A 211 -21.91 1.70 -23.23
C TYR A 211 -21.45 2.11 -24.62
N ASP A 212 -20.51 1.36 -25.18
CA ASP A 212 -20.05 1.52 -26.54
C ASP A 212 -20.93 0.69 -27.48
N HIS A 213 -21.70 1.39 -28.31
CA HIS A 213 -22.63 0.78 -29.26
C HIS A 213 -21.91 0.08 -30.41
N ASP A 214 -20.71 0.54 -30.81
CA ASP A 214 -19.98 -0.02 -31.95
C ASP A 214 -19.40 -1.39 -31.59
N SER A 215 -18.85 -1.51 -30.38
CA SER A 215 -18.31 -2.76 -29.86
C SER A 215 -19.32 -3.61 -29.08
N SER A 216 -20.49 -3.05 -28.75
CA SER A 216 -21.50 -3.66 -27.87
C SER A 216 -20.95 -4.03 -26.49
N GLN A 217 -20.09 -3.18 -25.92
CA GLN A 217 -19.40 -3.41 -24.63
C GLN A 217 -19.68 -2.28 -23.64
N PHE A 218 -19.69 -2.63 -22.36
CA PHE A 218 -19.67 -1.68 -21.26
C PHE A 218 -18.23 -1.30 -20.95
N ILE A 219 -17.94 0.00 -20.94
CA ILE A 219 -16.64 0.54 -20.59
C ILE A 219 -16.75 1.06 -19.15
N LEU A 220 -15.96 0.47 -18.26
CA LEU A 220 -15.79 0.97 -16.90
C LEU A 220 -14.66 1.99 -16.86
N GLN A 221 -14.91 3.15 -16.28
CA GLN A 221 -13.92 4.22 -16.12
C GLN A 221 -13.93 4.75 -14.68
N THR A 222 -12.75 4.88 -14.09
CA THR A 222 -12.62 5.55 -12.79
C THR A 222 -12.40 7.04 -12.99
N VAL A 223 -13.12 7.86 -12.21
CA VAL A 223 -12.77 9.27 -12.10
C VAL A 223 -11.56 9.39 -11.18
N HIS A 224 -10.49 9.96 -11.72
CA HIS A 224 -9.24 10.15 -11.01
C HIS A 224 -9.41 10.97 -9.72
N GLY A 225 -10.36 11.92 -9.70
CA GLY A 225 -10.72 12.72 -8.52
C GLY A 225 -11.20 11.83 -7.37
N ASP A 226 -12.25 11.06 -7.59
CA ASP A 226 -12.92 10.25 -6.55
C ASP A 226 -11.96 9.24 -5.89
N LEU A 227 -11.13 8.55 -6.69
CA LEU A 227 -10.13 7.64 -6.12
C LEU A 227 -9.10 8.40 -5.28
N ARG A 228 -8.65 9.56 -5.74
CA ARG A 228 -7.69 10.38 -5.01
C ARG A 228 -8.29 10.92 -3.71
N GLU A 229 -9.53 11.39 -3.75
CA GLU A 229 -10.27 11.86 -2.57
C GLU A 229 -10.41 10.74 -1.53
N ALA A 230 -10.76 9.51 -1.95
CA ALA A 230 -10.81 8.36 -1.06
C ALA A 230 -9.45 8.06 -0.41
N GLN A 231 -8.35 8.16 -1.18
CA GLN A 231 -7.00 7.97 -0.65
C GLN A 231 -6.59 9.09 0.31
N GLU A 232 -6.91 10.34 0.00
CA GLU A 232 -6.64 11.49 0.86
C GLU A 232 -7.43 11.41 2.17
N GLN A 233 -8.69 10.99 2.13
CA GLN A 233 -9.49 10.70 3.32
C GLN A 233 -8.86 9.60 4.17
N ALA A 234 -8.38 8.52 3.54
CA ALA A 234 -7.71 7.43 4.25
C ALA A 234 -6.42 7.89 4.94
N ILE A 235 -5.61 8.70 4.26
CA ILE A 235 -4.40 9.30 4.83
C ILE A 235 -4.76 10.26 5.96
N GLN A 236 -5.77 11.10 5.77
CA GLN A 236 -6.21 12.04 6.78
C GLN A 236 -6.67 11.33 8.05
N ASN A 237 -7.38 10.20 7.92
CA ASN A 237 -7.78 9.38 9.06
C ASN A 237 -6.56 8.80 9.81
N LEU A 238 -5.53 8.33 9.09
CA LEU A 238 -4.27 7.89 9.69
C LEU A 238 -3.55 9.03 10.42
N ILE A 239 -3.50 10.22 9.81
CA ILE A 239 -2.91 11.41 10.42
C ILE A 239 -3.65 11.79 11.70
N VAL A 240 -4.99 11.81 11.67
CA VAL A 240 -5.82 12.12 12.84
C VAL A 240 -5.58 11.11 13.96
N ASP A 241 -5.58 9.82 13.66
CA ASP A 241 -5.32 8.75 14.63
C ASP A 241 -3.92 8.85 15.26
N LEU A 242 -2.88 9.09 14.45
CA LEU A 242 -1.53 9.31 14.96
C LEU A 242 -1.41 10.61 15.76
N THR A 243 -2.12 11.67 15.37
CA THR A 243 -2.09 12.96 16.08
C THR A 243 -2.74 12.82 17.46
N LEU A 244 -3.86 12.08 17.53
CA LEU A 244 -4.52 11.75 18.79
C LEU A 244 -3.61 10.91 19.70
N HIS A 245 -2.88 9.94 19.13
CA HIS A 245 -1.91 9.13 19.88
C HIS A 245 -0.71 9.96 20.36
N ALA A 246 -0.20 10.86 19.52
CA ALA A 246 0.94 11.71 19.84
C ALA A 246 0.66 12.61 21.05
N ASP A 247 -0.60 13.07 21.20
CA ASP A 247 -1.03 13.96 22.29
C ASP A 247 -0.10 15.17 22.46
N SER A 248 0.23 15.84 21.34
CA SER A 248 1.16 16.97 21.27
C SER A 248 2.62 16.70 21.65
N ARG A 249 3.00 15.44 21.95
CA ARG A 249 4.40 15.08 22.27
C ARG A 249 5.35 15.26 21.09
N TRP A 250 4.84 15.05 19.87
CA TRP A 250 5.57 15.17 18.62
C TRP A 250 4.60 15.49 17.47
N PRO A 251 5.04 16.19 16.42
CA PRO A 251 4.21 16.53 15.28
C PRO A 251 3.96 15.33 14.35
N VAL A 252 2.76 15.28 13.76
CA VAL A 252 2.41 14.42 12.63
C VAL A 252 2.29 15.28 11.39
N LEU A 253 3.06 14.95 10.34
CA LEU A 253 3.18 15.74 9.12
C LEU A 253 2.80 14.90 7.90
N TYR A 254 2.17 15.52 6.90
CA TYR A 254 1.98 14.90 5.60
C TYR A 254 3.24 15.08 4.72
N GLY A 255 3.71 14.00 4.11
CA GLY A 255 4.85 13.98 3.19
C GLY A 255 5.94 12.99 3.61
N LEU A 256 7.15 13.20 3.08
CA LEU A 256 8.33 12.40 3.41
C LEU A 256 9.30 13.22 4.27
N PRO A 257 10.05 12.58 5.18
CA PRO A 257 11.12 13.25 5.90
C PRO A 257 12.19 13.72 4.91
N LYS A 258 12.60 14.99 5.04
CA LYS A 258 13.72 15.56 4.30
C LYS A 258 15.04 15.36 5.05
#